data_AF-A0A1B7N5C7-F1
#
_entry.id   AF-A0A1B7N5C7-F1
#
_cell.length_a   1.000
_cell.length_b   1.000
_cell.length_c   1.000
_cell.angle_alpha   90.00
_cell.angle_beta   90.00
_cell.angle_gamma   90.00
#
_symmetry.space_group_name_H-M   'P 1'
#
loop_
_entity.id
_entity.type
_entity.pdbx_description
1 polymer ?
#
loop_
_entity_poly.entity_id
_entity_poly.type
_entity_poly.pdbx_seq_one_letter_code
_entity_poly.pdbx_strand_id
1 'polypeptide(L)'
;MPPPLDLNHPSLELDLLPQTFFVKQLPVDANIPVTIASELITAGGNPSILSITRTTEEISIVGEAVGDDGQWKCIKIAGPLEFGLTGVMCSFTTPLRDVNVPVFARFRHGIPIIF
;
A
#
# COMPACT_ATOMS: atom_id res chain seq x y z
N MET A 1 8.89 -30.08 6.74
CA MET A 1 7.58 -29.65 6.21
C MET A 1 7.19 -28.42 7.01
N PRO A 2 6.92 -27.26 6.38
CA PRO A 2 6.38 -26.12 7.12
C PRO A 2 5.05 -26.54 7.77
N PRO A 3 4.71 -26.01 8.96
CA PRO A 3 3.43 -26.31 9.60
C PRO A 3 2.26 -25.94 8.67
N PRO A 4 1.12 -26.66 8.76
CA PRO A 4 -0.08 -26.30 8.02
C PRO A 4 -0.46 -24.85 8.33
N LEU A 5 -0.81 -24.09 7.29
CA LEU A 5 -1.30 -22.72 7.45
C LEU A 5 -2.62 -22.76 8.23
N ASP A 6 -2.69 -22.04 9.35
CA ASP A 6 -3.96 -21.82 10.04
C ASP A 6 -4.78 -20.80 9.24
N LEU A 7 -5.81 -21.28 8.56
CA LEU A 7 -6.70 -20.46 7.72
C LEU A 7 -7.52 -19.43 8.52
N ASN A 8 -7.54 -19.52 9.86
CA ASN A 8 -8.21 -18.56 10.73
C ASN A 8 -7.27 -17.45 11.22
N HIS A 9 -6.02 -17.42 10.74
CA HIS A 9 -5.05 -16.42 11.18
C HIS A 9 -5.44 -15.03 10.63
N PRO A 10 -5.46 -13.96 11.47
CA PRO A 10 -5.89 -12.62 11.05
C PRO A 10 -5.01 -12.00 9.96
N SER A 11 -3.76 -12.46 9.78
CA SER A 11 -2.91 -12.06 8.64
C SER A 11 -3.34 -12.66 7.28
N LEU A 12 -4.38 -13.50 7.26
CA LEU A 12 -5.02 -14.00 6.03
C LEU A 12 -6.32 -13.24 5.70
N GLU A 13 -6.77 -12.34 6.58
CA GLU A 13 -7.89 -11.45 6.29
C GLU A 13 -7.42 -10.27 5.40
N LEU A 14 -8.07 -10.13 4.25
CA LEU A 14 -7.79 -9.13 3.23
C LEU A 14 -8.95 -8.13 3.19
N ASP A 15 -8.67 -6.88 3.54
CA ASP A 15 -9.62 -5.79 3.46
C ASP A 15 -9.40 -5.02 2.16
N LEU A 16 -10.32 -5.14 1.20
CA LEU A 16 -10.35 -4.26 0.04
C LEU A 16 -10.98 -2.92 0.42
N LEU A 17 -10.22 -1.84 0.30
CA LEU A 17 -10.73 -0.51 0.57
C LEU A 17 -11.65 -0.05 -0.59
N PRO A 18 -12.80 0.58 -0.29
CA PRO A 18 -13.73 1.03 -1.32
C PRO A 18 -13.16 2.18 -2.17
N GLN A 19 -12.24 2.96 -1.62
CA GLN A 19 -11.57 4.07 -2.29
C GLN A 19 -10.74 3.62 -3.49
N THR A 20 -10.38 4.57 -4.34
CA THR A 20 -9.39 4.41 -5.40
C THR A 20 -8.17 5.26 -5.09
N PHE A 21 -7.00 4.83 -5.54
CA PHE A 21 -5.73 5.47 -5.20
C PHE A 21 -4.97 5.84 -6.46
N PHE A 22 -4.09 6.83 -6.32
CA PHE A 22 -3.09 7.16 -7.34
C PHE A 22 -1.70 6.82 -6.81
N VAL A 23 -0.82 6.45 -7.73
CA VAL A 23 0.62 6.31 -7.49
C VAL A 23 1.32 7.24 -8.48
N LYS A 24 2.05 8.22 -7.97
CA LYS A 24 2.79 9.20 -8.78
C LYS A 24 4.27 9.13 -8.45
N GLN A 25 5.08 9.11 -9.51
CA GLN A 25 6.53 9.18 -9.46
C GLN A 25 6.96 10.60 -9.79
N LEU A 26 7.84 11.17 -8.97
CA LEU A 26 8.45 12.48 -9.20
C LEU A 26 9.98 12.34 -9.19
N PRO A 27 10.70 13.20 -9.95
CA PRO A 27 12.15 13.32 -9.84
C PRO A 27 12.63 13.63 -8.41
N VAL A 28 13.86 13.22 -8.08
CA VAL A 28 14.45 13.43 -6.74
C VAL A 28 14.56 14.90 -6.34
N ASP A 29 14.76 15.78 -7.33
CA ASP A 29 14.88 17.23 -7.22
C ASP A 29 13.53 17.96 -7.33
N ALA A 30 12.45 17.23 -7.59
CA ALA A 30 11.13 17.80 -7.67
C ALA A 30 10.65 18.29 -6.29
N ASN A 31 10.00 19.45 -6.30
CA ASN A 31 9.27 19.92 -5.13
C ASN A 31 7.98 19.11 -4.97
N ILE A 32 7.75 18.63 -3.75
CA ILE A 32 6.47 18.03 -3.38
C ILE A 32 5.42 19.16 -3.39
N PRO A 33 4.30 19.01 -4.12
CA PRO A 33 3.24 20.03 -4.14
C PRO A 33 2.79 20.37 -2.73
N VAL A 34 2.67 21.68 -2.43
CA VAL A 34 2.29 22.15 -1.10
C VAL A 34 0.94 21.59 -0.64
N THR A 35 0.01 21.39 -1.58
CA THR A 35 -1.30 20.77 -1.33
C THR A 35 -1.15 19.37 -0.71
N ILE A 36 -0.31 18.52 -1.31
CA ILE A 36 -0.02 17.17 -0.82
C ILE A 36 0.74 17.22 0.51
N ALA A 37 1.68 18.15 0.68
CA ALA A 37 2.42 18.29 1.93
C ALA A 37 1.51 18.76 3.09
N SER A 38 0.54 19.63 2.82
CA SER A 38 -0.43 20.11 3.82
C SER A 38 -1.39 19.02 4.27
N GLU A 39 -1.72 18.04 3.42
CA GLU A 39 -2.55 16.88 3.81
C GLU A 39 -1.91 16.04 4.93
N LEU A 40 -0.58 15.97 5.01
CA LEU A 40 0.12 15.25 6.08
C LEU A 40 -0.16 15.83 7.49
N ILE A 41 -0.56 17.11 7.56
CA ILE A 41 -0.70 17.86 8.82
C ILE A 41 -2.17 18.16 9.11
N THR A 42 -3.06 18.00 8.12
CA THR A 42 -4.48 18.35 8.25
C THR A 42 -5.22 17.26 9.05
N ALA A 43 -5.38 17.50 10.35
CA ALA A 43 -6.17 16.66 11.24
C ALA A 43 -7.67 16.98 11.08
N GLY A 44 -8.39 16.27 10.20
CA GLY A 44 -9.83 16.46 10.07
C GLY A 44 -10.52 15.88 8.82
N GLY A 45 -9.77 15.35 7.86
CA GLY A 45 -10.35 14.61 6.73
C GLY A 45 -10.79 13.20 7.14
N ASN A 46 -11.69 12.60 6.34
CA ASN A 46 -11.91 11.14 6.33
C ASN A 46 -10.55 10.41 6.24
N PRO A 47 -10.42 9.16 6.70
CA PRO A 47 -9.15 8.47 6.70
C PRO A 47 -8.65 8.25 5.26
N SER A 48 -7.80 9.16 4.77
CA SER A 48 -7.09 9.02 3.51
C SER A 48 -5.73 8.40 3.76
N ILE A 49 -5.37 7.39 2.96
CA ILE A 49 -4.00 6.87 2.96
C ILE A 49 -3.16 7.83 2.14
N LEU A 50 -2.17 8.45 2.78
CA LEU A 50 -1.12 9.24 2.14
C LEU A 50 0.24 8.67 2.52
N SER A 51 1.04 8.31 1.52
CA SER A 51 2.41 7.84 1.68
C SER A 51 3.32 8.63 0.75
N ILE A 52 4.32 9.28 1.33
CA ILE A 52 5.38 9.95 0.58
C ILE A 52 6.68 9.26 0.93
N THR A 53 7.45 8.86 -0.08
CA THR A 53 8.75 8.24 0.14
C THR A 53 9.76 8.77 -0.84
N ARG A 54 10.79 9.38 -0.28
CA ARG A 54 11.95 9.83 -1.02
C ARG A 54 13.03 8.76 -0.94
N THR A 55 13.53 8.36 -2.09
CA THR A 55 14.75 7.58 -2.25
C THR A 55 15.83 8.48 -2.84
N THR A 56 17.03 7.94 -3.06
CA THR A 56 18.08 8.65 -3.81
C THR A 56 17.78 8.80 -5.29
N GLU A 57 16.79 8.06 -5.80
CA GLU A 57 16.46 7.98 -7.22
C GLU A 57 15.20 8.82 -7.54
N GLU A 58 14.22 8.84 -6.63
CA GLU A 58 12.91 9.42 -6.91
C GLU A 58 12.14 9.79 -5.64
N ILE A 59 10.98 10.41 -5.84
CA ILE A 59 9.96 10.59 -4.81
C ILE A 59 8.69 9.87 -5.29
N SER A 60 8.25 8.86 -4.55
CA SER A 60 6.97 8.18 -4.78
C SER A 60 5.90 8.72 -3.84
N ILE A 61 4.76 9.07 -4.41
CA ILE A 61 3.57 9.55 -3.70
C ILE A 61 2.43 8.60 -3.97
N VAL A 62 1.83 8.08 -2.90
CA VAL A 62 0.59 7.32 -2.94
C VAL A 62 -0.46 8.06 -2.15
N GLY A 63 -1.61 8.31 -2.76
CA GLY A 63 -2.72 9.03 -2.14
C GLY A 63 -4.06 8.49 -2.58
N GLU A 64 -5.11 8.79 -1.83
CA GLU A 64 -6.48 8.59 -2.29
C GLU A 64 -6.76 9.51 -3.48
N ALA A 65 -7.33 8.95 -4.54
CA ALA A 65 -7.68 9.70 -5.73
C ALA A 65 -9.07 10.32 -5.60
N VAL A 66 -9.19 11.57 -6.02
CA VAL A 66 -10.46 12.27 -6.15
C VAL A 66 -10.79 12.37 -7.64
N GLY A 67 -11.90 11.76 -8.07
CA GLY A 67 -12.29 11.70 -9.49
C GLY A 67 -11.56 10.61 -10.27
N ASP A 68 -11.26 10.87 -11.54
CA ASP A 68 -10.80 9.86 -12.51
C ASP A 68 -9.31 9.49 -12.41
N ASP A 69 -8.55 10.11 -11.49
CA ASP A 69 -7.13 9.81 -11.25
C ASP A 69 -6.90 8.45 -10.51
N GLY A 70 -7.99 7.78 -10.13
CA GLY A 70 -7.99 6.57 -9.30
C GLY A 70 -7.78 5.27 -10.08
N GLN A 71 -6.53 4.94 -10.39
CA GLN A 71 -6.19 3.73 -11.15
C GLN A 71 -5.90 2.50 -10.27
N TRP A 72 -5.67 2.70 -8.97
CA TRP A 72 -5.22 1.64 -8.06
C TRP A 72 -6.28 1.30 -7.01
N LYS A 73 -6.27 0.05 -6.55
CA LYS A 73 -7.15 -0.45 -5.48
C LYS A 73 -6.30 -0.93 -4.31
N CYS A 74 -6.62 -0.46 -3.11
CA CYS A 74 -5.85 -0.81 -1.94
C CYS A 74 -6.43 -2.05 -1.25
N ILE A 75 -5.60 -3.08 -1.11
CA ILE A 75 -5.83 -4.26 -0.27
C ILE A 75 -4.95 -4.11 0.98
N LYS A 76 -5.60 -4.07 2.14
CA LYS A 76 -4.94 -4.05 3.44
C LYS A 76 -4.97 -5.45 4.03
N ILE A 77 -3.84 -5.91 4.54
CA ILE A 77 -3.77 -7.14 5.34
C ILE A 77 -4.08 -6.77 6.80
N ALA A 78 -5.04 -7.44 7.44
CA ALA A 78 -5.59 -6.99 8.72
C ALA A 78 -4.60 -7.07 9.90
N GLY A 79 -3.79 -8.12 9.96
CA GLY A 79 -2.88 -8.37 11.08
C GLY A 79 -1.54 -7.63 10.99
N PRO A 80 -0.91 -7.29 12.13
CA PRO A 80 0.52 -7.03 12.14
C PRO A 80 1.22 -8.31 11.72
N LEU A 81 2.01 -8.25 10.65
CA LEU A 81 2.83 -9.37 10.23
C LEU A 81 4.00 -9.48 11.20
N GLU A 82 4.03 -10.57 11.98
CA GLU A 82 5.18 -10.88 12.81
C GLU A 82 6.44 -10.92 11.93
N PHE A 83 7.50 -10.23 12.34
CA PHE A 83 8.74 -10.12 11.57
C PHE A 83 9.41 -11.46 11.25
N GLY A 84 9.03 -12.54 11.94
CA GLY A 84 9.48 -13.92 11.67
C GLY A 84 8.72 -14.63 10.55
N LEU A 85 7.59 -14.08 10.08
CA LEU A 85 6.76 -14.70 9.05
C LEU A 85 7.30 -14.35 7.65
N THR A 86 7.94 -15.32 7.01
CA THR A 86 8.47 -15.19 5.65
C THR A 86 7.50 -15.77 4.63
N GLY A 87 7.53 -15.25 3.40
CA GLY A 87 6.76 -15.82 2.28
C GLY A 87 5.31 -15.35 2.14
N VAL A 88 4.75 -14.59 3.10
CA VAL A 88 3.36 -14.08 2.98
C VAL A 88 3.15 -13.23 1.72
N MET A 89 4.07 -12.32 1.44
CA MET A 89 4.03 -11.52 0.20
C MET A 89 4.14 -12.40 -1.05
N CYS A 90 4.91 -13.49 -1.00
CA CYS A 90 5.04 -14.42 -2.12
C CYS A 90 3.71 -15.14 -2.36
N SER A 91 3.08 -15.67 -1.29
CA SER A 91 1.78 -16.32 -1.37
C SER A 91 0.68 -15.38 -1.87
N PHE A 92 0.74 -14.09 -1.52
CA PHE A 92 -0.21 -13.08 -1.98
C PHE A 92 0.03 -12.67 -3.44
N THR A 93 1.27 -12.39 -3.83
CA THR A 93 1.61 -11.86 -5.17
C THR A 93 1.68 -12.93 -6.25
N THR A 94 1.86 -14.22 -5.89
CA THR A 94 1.87 -15.34 -6.83
C THR A 94 0.60 -15.41 -7.69
N PRO A 95 -0.63 -15.46 -7.13
CA PRO A 95 -1.83 -15.51 -7.95
C PRO A 95 -2.02 -14.25 -8.80
N LEU A 96 -1.61 -13.07 -8.32
CA LEU A 96 -1.70 -11.81 -9.07
C LEU A 96 -0.74 -11.79 -10.27
N ARG A 97 0.48 -12.30 -10.08
CA ARG A 97 1.45 -12.49 -11.16
C ARG A 97 0.90 -13.41 -12.24
N ASP A 98 0.25 -14.51 -11.86
CA ASP A 98 -0.27 -15.50 -12.81
C ASP A 98 -1.38 -14.91 -13.72
N VAL A 99 -2.05 -13.83 -13.29
CA VAL A 99 -3.02 -13.06 -14.09
C VAL A 99 -2.47 -11.71 -14.59
N ASN A 100 -1.16 -11.47 -14.49
CA ASN A 100 -0.47 -10.23 -14.91
C ASN A 100 -1.01 -8.94 -14.27
N VAL A 101 -1.45 -9.01 -13.02
CA VAL A 101 -1.86 -7.83 -12.26
C VAL A 101 -0.61 -7.19 -11.64
N PRO A 102 -0.29 -5.92 -11.97
CA PRO A 102 0.81 -5.21 -11.34
C PRO A 102 0.49 -4.93 -9.87
N VAL A 103 1.52 -4.93 -9.03
CA VAL A 103 1.37 -4.79 -7.58
C VAL A 103 2.35 -3.76 -7.05
N PHE A 104 1.86 -2.82 -6.24
CA PHE A 104 2.70 -1.89 -5.49
C PHE A 104 2.55 -2.13 -3.99
N ALA A 105 3.55 -2.80 -3.40
CA ALA A 105 3.54 -3.13 -1.98
C ALA A 105 4.23 -2.05 -1.13
N ARG A 106 3.59 -1.64 -0.04
CA ARG A 106 4.15 -0.75 0.99
C ARG A 106 3.94 -1.32 2.37
N PHE A 107 4.82 -0.97 3.30
CA PHE A 107 4.71 -1.39 4.69
C PHE A 107 4.46 -0.18 5.59
N ARG A 108 3.48 -0.30 6.49
CA ARG A 108 3.21 0.66 7.56
C ARG A 108 3.30 -0.06 8.90
N HIS A 109 4.38 0.18 9.65
CA HIS A 109 4.52 -0.29 11.04
C HIS A 109 4.26 -1.82 11.20
N GLY A 110 4.70 -2.63 10.24
CA GLY A 110 4.48 -4.08 10.22
C GLY A 110 3.18 -4.55 9.55
N ILE A 111 2.37 -3.63 9.00
CA ILE A 111 1.16 -3.95 8.23
C ILE A 111 1.44 -3.63 6.75
N PRO A 112 1.46 -4.62 5.85
CA PRO A 112 1.54 -4.38 4.43
C PRO A 112 0.22 -3.85 3.91
N ILE A 113 0.36 -2.88 3.02
CA ILE A 113 -0.70 -2.29 2.24
C ILE A 113 -0.28 -2.47 0.79
N ILE A 114 -1.17 -3.05 0.00
CA ILE A 114 -0.88 -3.41 -1.38
C ILE A 114 -1.84 -2.63 -2.26
N PHE A 115 -1.30 -1.91 -3.23
CA PHE A 115 -2.05 -1.18 -4.25
C PHE A 115 -2.01 -1.95 -5.55
#